data_AF-A0A1Q3UEN9-F1
#
_entry.id   AF-A0A1Q3UEN9-F1
#
_cell.length_a   1.000
_cell.length_b   1.000
_cell.length_c   1.000
_cell.angle_alpha   90.00
_cell.angle_beta   90.00
_cell.angle_gamma   90.00
#
_symmetry.space_group_name_H-M   'P 1'
#
loop_
_entity.id
_entity.type
_entity.pdbx_description
1 polymer ?
#
loop_
_entity_poly.entity_id
_entity_poly.type
_entity_poly.pdbx_seq_one_letter_code
_entity_poly.pdbx_strand_id
1 'polypeptide(L)'
;MTRIGDYFNLLSDIQVSDYRISFLPKFPNEAQELVLEHERNASLKMQLQEIEKELHQPTIEGELIRSGFIYISNGLLNSFNNISKWGGYFPDLGQGMVIRGYLFGKILNDYSTALKSEGNYFPIANIYMSTVSWNASLLEEVIINIFNKLNDSSFQSKMDAINFYDQFRESMLIIIQGLKEDGVI
;
A
#
# COMPACT_ATOMS: atom_id res chain seq x y z
N MET A 1 -6.96 5.55 16.87
CA MET A 1 -7.10 4.99 15.50
C MET A 1 -7.35 6.18 14.59
N THR A 2 -6.69 6.29 13.43
CA THR A 2 -6.85 7.43 12.50
C THR A 2 -8.01 7.17 11.54
N ARG A 3 -8.59 8.22 10.95
CA ARG A 3 -9.71 8.07 9.99
C ARG A 3 -9.36 7.21 8.78
N ILE A 4 -8.11 7.29 8.32
CA ILE A 4 -7.58 6.42 7.28
C ILE A 4 -7.54 4.95 7.76
N GLY A 5 -7.18 4.71 9.02
CA GLY A 5 -7.24 3.39 9.62
C GLY A 5 -8.67 2.84 9.70
N ASP A 6 -9.63 3.67 10.11
CA ASP A 6 -11.05 3.31 10.16
C ASP A 6 -11.58 2.97 8.76
N TYR A 7 -11.19 3.75 7.74
CA TYR A 7 -11.53 3.50 6.33
C TYR A 7 -11.10 2.09 5.88
N PHE A 8 -9.84 1.72 6.10
CA PHE A 8 -9.35 0.40 5.70
C PHE A 8 -9.98 -0.75 6.48
N ASN A 9 -10.24 -0.57 7.78
CA ASN A 9 -10.93 -1.59 8.58
C ASN A 9 -12.34 -1.83 8.04
N LEU A 10 -13.07 -0.75 7.75
CA LEU A 10 -14.44 -0.83 7.25
C LEU A 10 -14.50 -1.42 5.84
N LEU A 11 -13.55 -1.07 4.97
CA LEU A 11 -13.40 -1.69 3.65
C LEU A 11 -13.20 -3.21 3.79
N SER A 12 -12.37 -3.65 4.73
CA SER A 12 -12.12 -5.08 4.99
C SER A 12 -13.39 -5.78 5.49
N ASP A 13 -14.14 -5.16 6.42
CA ASP A 13 -15.39 -5.71 6.92
C ASP A 13 -16.45 -5.87 5.81
N ILE A 14 -16.54 -4.90 4.91
CA ILE A 14 -17.43 -4.96 3.73
C ILE A 14 -17.03 -6.13 2.83
N GLN A 15 -15.73 -6.29 2.54
CA GLN A 15 -15.25 -7.40 1.71
C GLN A 15 -15.54 -8.77 2.33
N VAL A 16 -15.34 -8.92 3.64
CA VAL A 16 -15.67 -10.16 4.38
C VAL A 16 -17.17 -10.43 4.33
N SER A 17 -18.00 -9.40 4.46
CA SER A 17 -19.45 -9.52 4.37
C SER A 17 -19.91 -9.89 2.96
N ASP A 18 -19.40 -9.23 1.91
CA ASP A 18 -19.67 -9.56 0.50
C ASP A 18 -19.25 -11.01 0.17
N TYR A 19 -18.10 -11.45 0.70
CA TYR A 19 -17.66 -12.83 0.60
C TYR A 19 -18.68 -13.77 1.24
N ARG A 20 -19.07 -13.56 2.51
CA ARG A 20 -20.07 -14.41 3.19
C ARG A 20 -21.38 -14.53 2.42
N ILE A 21 -21.92 -13.41 1.94
CA ILE A 21 -23.14 -13.38 1.12
C ILE A 21 -23.03 -14.31 -0.09
N SER A 22 -21.85 -14.38 -0.73
CA SER A 22 -21.61 -15.24 -1.89
C SER A 22 -21.64 -16.75 -1.58
N PHE A 23 -21.41 -17.15 -0.34
CA PHE A 23 -21.40 -18.56 0.10
C PHE A 23 -22.69 -19.01 0.77
N LEU A 24 -23.55 -18.09 1.22
CA LEU A 24 -24.82 -18.44 1.83
C LEU A 24 -25.76 -19.06 0.78
N PRO A 25 -26.21 -20.32 0.97
CA PRO A 25 -27.11 -20.96 0.03
C PRO A 25 -28.49 -20.27 -0.01
N LYS A 26 -29.17 -20.37 -1.15
CA LYS A 26 -30.51 -19.82 -1.35
C LYS A 26 -31.62 -20.73 -0.79
N PHE A 27 -31.42 -21.37 0.36
CA PHE A 27 -32.43 -22.25 0.95
C PHE A 27 -33.37 -21.49 1.90
N PRO A 28 -34.64 -21.93 2.06
CA PRO A 28 -35.67 -21.19 2.81
C PRO A 28 -35.33 -20.94 4.29
N ASN A 29 -34.54 -21.82 4.90
CA ASN A 29 -34.09 -21.79 6.28
C ASN A 29 -32.85 -20.89 6.52
N GLU A 30 -32.20 -20.43 5.46
CA GLU A 30 -31.03 -19.52 5.49
C GLU A 30 -31.38 -18.13 4.94
N ALA A 31 -32.59 -17.95 4.42
CA ALA A 31 -33.09 -16.69 3.90
C ALA A 31 -33.02 -15.55 4.94
N GLN A 32 -33.21 -15.86 6.23
CA GLN A 32 -33.12 -14.87 7.30
C GLN A 32 -31.67 -14.45 7.58
N GLU A 33 -30.71 -15.37 7.55
CA GLU A 33 -29.28 -15.06 7.73
C GLU A 33 -28.75 -14.23 6.56
N LEU A 34 -29.17 -14.57 5.33
CA LEU A 34 -28.84 -13.81 4.13
C LEU A 34 -29.38 -12.37 4.21
N VAL A 35 -30.63 -12.17 4.67
CA VAL A 35 -31.22 -10.84 4.86
C VAL A 35 -30.42 -10.03 5.89
N LEU A 36 -30.10 -10.62 7.05
CA LEU A 36 -29.33 -9.94 8.11
C LEU A 36 -27.93 -9.54 7.62
N GLU A 37 -27.26 -10.40 6.85
CA GLU A 37 -25.94 -10.10 6.32
C GLU A 37 -26.00 -9.00 5.23
N HIS A 38 -27.04 -8.99 4.38
CA HIS A 38 -27.28 -7.88 3.45
C HIS A 38 -27.55 -6.54 4.16
N GLU A 39 -28.38 -6.54 5.21
CA GLU A 39 -28.66 -5.33 6.01
C GLU A 39 -27.39 -4.82 6.70
N ARG A 40 -26.59 -5.72 7.27
CA ARG A 40 -25.27 -5.39 7.84
C ARG A 40 -24.37 -4.77 6.79
N ASN A 41 -24.25 -5.39 5.61
CA ASN A 41 -23.42 -4.90 4.52
C ASN A 41 -23.83 -3.49 4.05
N ALA A 42 -25.15 -3.27 3.90
CA ALA A 42 -25.69 -1.96 3.57
C ALA A 42 -25.33 -0.90 4.63
N SER A 43 -25.43 -1.25 5.92
CA SER A 43 -25.02 -0.37 7.02
C SER A 43 -23.53 -0.02 6.96
N LEU A 44 -22.65 -1.00 6.71
CA LEU A 44 -21.22 -0.78 6.58
C LEU A 44 -20.90 0.14 5.39
N LYS A 45 -21.57 -0.05 4.24
CA LYS A 45 -21.40 0.81 3.06
C LYS A 45 -21.82 2.27 3.31
N MET A 46 -22.90 2.50 4.07
CA MET A 46 -23.26 3.87 4.47
C MET A 46 -22.21 4.50 5.39
N GLN A 47 -21.69 3.76 6.36
CA GLN A 47 -20.62 4.25 7.23
C GLN A 47 -19.36 4.61 6.42
N LEU A 48 -19.04 3.83 5.39
CA LEU A 48 -17.90 4.09 4.53
C LEU A 48 -18.06 5.41 3.77
N GLN A 49 -19.26 5.65 3.22
CA GLN A 49 -19.55 6.90 2.51
C GLN A 49 -19.37 8.14 3.40
N GLU A 50 -19.72 8.07 4.68
CA GLU A 50 -19.49 9.18 5.61
C GLU A 50 -18.00 9.40 5.88
N ILE A 51 -17.23 8.33 6.09
CA ILE A 51 -15.77 8.45 6.24
C ILE A 51 -15.13 8.99 4.96
N GLU A 52 -15.57 8.53 3.79
CA GLU A 52 -15.07 9.03 2.50
C GLU A 52 -15.33 10.52 2.35
N LYS A 53 -16.52 11.02 2.70
CA LYS A 53 -16.81 12.47 2.68
C LYS A 53 -15.84 13.24 3.56
N GLU A 54 -15.54 12.76 4.76
CA GLU A 54 -14.55 13.38 5.65
C GLU A 54 -13.15 13.38 5.01
N LEU A 55 -12.72 12.26 4.42
CA LEU A 55 -11.39 12.11 3.84
C LEU A 55 -11.17 12.95 2.57
N HIS A 56 -12.22 13.29 1.83
CA HIS A 56 -12.17 14.17 0.67
C HIS A 56 -12.08 15.65 1.03
N GLN A 57 -12.32 16.03 2.29
CA GLN A 57 -12.21 17.42 2.68
C GLN A 57 -10.76 17.90 2.50
N PRO A 58 -10.56 19.14 2.00
CA PRO A 58 -9.23 19.71 1.88
C PRO A 58 -8.54 19.81 3.25
N THR A 59 -7.31 19.30 3.36
CA THR A 59 -6.57 19.19 4.64
C THR A 59 -5.07 19.39 4.45
N ILE A 60 -4.37 19.88 5.48
CA ILE A 60 -2.90 19.99 5.44
C ILE A 60 -2.23 18.62 5.56
N GLU A 61 -2.90 17.67 6.19
CA GLU A 61 -2.43 16.30 6.41
C GLU A 61 -2.20 15.56 5.09
N GLY A 62 -3.00 15.82 4.04
CA GLY A 62 -2.73 15.26 2.70
C GLY A 62 -1.31 15.60 2.23
N GLU A 63 -0.93 16.86 2.36
CA GLU A 63 0.39 17.37 1.96
C GLU A 63 1.53 16.89 2.87
N LEU A 64 1.26 16.68 4.17
CA LEU A 64 2.20 16.04 5.09
C LEU A 64 2.45 14.57 4.70
N ILE A 65 1.40 13.83 4.31
CA ILE A 65 1.55 12.46 3.81
C ILE A 65 2.38 12.45 2.53
N ARG A 66 2.13 13.38 1.59
CA ARG A 66 2.93 13.53 0.36
C ARG A 66 4.41 13.71 0.69
N SER A 67 4.72 14.60 1.63
CA SER A 67 6.08 14.84 2.12
C SER A 67 6.71 13.58 2.69
N GLY A 68 5.92 12.75 3.39
CA GLY A 68 6.39 11.47 3.90
C GLY A 68 6.65 10.42 2.85
N PHE A 69 5.80 10.35 1.82
CA PHE A 69 6.04 9.50 0.65
C PHE A 69 7.34 9.92 -0.06
N ILE A 70 7.57 11.22 -0.24
CA ILE A 70 8.82 11.76 -0.80
C ILE A 70 10.03 11.36 0.04
N TYR A 71 9.94 11.48 1.36
CA TYR A 71 11.03 11.09 2.26
C TYR A 71 11.40 9.60 2.09
N ILE A 72 10.39 8.73 2.03
CA ILE A 72 10.58 7.30 1.82
C ILE A 72 11.19 7.03 0.44
N SER A 73 10.65 7.62 -0.63
CA SER A 73 11.18 7.47 -1.98
C SER A 73 12.66 7.86 -2.04
N ASN A 74 13.03 8.99 -1.43
CA ASN A 74 14.42 9.45 -1.36
C ASN A 74 15.33 8.44 -0.64
N GLY A 75 14.89 7.87 0.48
CA GLY A 75 15.64 6.84 1.19
C GLY A 75 15.91 5.60 0.32
N LEU A 76 14.89 5.15 -0.42
CA LEU A 76 15.01 4.04 -1.36
C LEU A 76 15.99 4.36 -2.48
N LEU A 77 15.82 5.49 -3.19
CA LEU A 77 16.69 5.91 -4.29
C LEU A 77 18.15 6.10 -3.84
N ASN A 78 18.37 6.67 -2.66
CA ASN A 78 19.71 6.75 -2.08
C ASN A 78 20.30 5.37 -1.83
N SER A 79 19.49 4.40 -1.38
CA SER A 79 19.93 3.03 -1.20
C SER A 79 20.31 2.37 -2.53
N PHE A 80 19.50 2.51 -3.59
CA PHE A 80 19.82 2.02 -4.94
C PHE A 80 21.15 2.60 -5.45
N ASN A 81 21.30 3.92 -5.36
CA ASN A 81 22.54 4.62 -5.76
C ASN A 81 23.76 4.18 -4.95
N ASN A 82 23.59 3.89 -3.65
CA ASN A 82 24.70 3.40 -2.84
C ASN A 82 25.09 1.97 -3.24
N ILE A 83 24.10 1.08 -3.43
CA ILE A 83 24.34 -0.32 -3.83
C ILE A 83 25.06 -0.39 -5.18
N SER A 84 24.65 0.41 -6.17
CA SER A 84 25.25 0.41 -7.50
C SER A 84 26.75 0.78 -7.50
N LYS A 85 27.18 1.64 -6.56
CA LYS A 85 28.60 2.03 -6.40
C LYS A 85 29.50 0.91 -5.91
N TRP A 86 28.98 -0.08 -5.19
CA TRP A 86 29.80 -1.17 -4.65
C TRP A 86 30.18 -2.20 -5.72
N GLY A 87 29.39 -2.34 -6.78
CA GLY A 87 29.60 -3.30 -7.86
C GLY A 87 29.41 -4.75 -7.43
N GLY A 88 28.73 -5.58 -8.24
CA GLY A 88 28.49 -6.99 -7.90
C GLY A 88 27.53 -7.24 -6.73
N TYR A 89 26.90 -6.19 -6.21
CA TYR A 89 25.84 -6.24 -5.20
C TYR A 89 24.51 -5.73 -5.78
N PHE A 90 23.42 -6.25 -5.23
CA PHE A 90 22.05 -5.98 -5.64
C PHE A 90 21.17 -5.73 -4.41
N PRO A 91 20.04 -5.02 -4.55
CA PRO A 91 19.04 -4.90 -3.49
C PRO A 91 18.64 -6.27 -2.96
N ASP A 92 18.71 -6.46 -1.65
CA ASP A 92 18.40 -7.72 -1.02
C ASP A 92 16.88 -7.95 -0.98
N LEU A 93 16.39 -8.96 -1.71
CA LEU A 93 14.97 -9.32 -1.72
C LEU A 93 14.44 -9.78 -0.35
N GLY A 94 15.32 -10.28 0.53
CA GLY A 94 14.99 -10.71 1.88
C GLY A 94 15.20 -9.66 2.96
N GLN A 95 15.93 -8.57 2.68
CA GLN A 95 16.35 -7.57 3.67
C GLN A 95 17.01 -8.21 4.92
N GLY A 96 17.93 -9.14 4.70
CA GLY A 96 18.61 -9.91 5.74
C GLY A 96 17.80 -11.08 6.30
N MET A 97 16.56 -11.29 5.83
CA MET A 97 15.71 -12.41 6.21
C MET A 97 15.75 -13.54 5.17
N VAL A 98 15.30 -14.72 5.59
CA VAL A 98 15.20 -15.92 4.72
C VAL A 98 14.06 -15.80 3.71
N ILE A 99 13.09 -14.90 3.94
CA ILE A 99 11.87 -14.77 3.17
C ILE A 99 12.13 -13.89 1.94
N ARG A 100 12.25 -14.50 0.76
CA ARG A 100 12.34 -13.74 -0.50
C ARG A 100 11.06 -12.95 -0.75
N GLY A 101 11.22 -11.72 -1.25
CA GLY A 101 10.12 -10.79 -1.49
C GLY A 101 9.75 -9.92 -0.27
N TYR A 102 10.38 -10.14 0.89
CA TYR A 102 10.19 -9.32 2.08
C TYR A 102 10.47 -7.82 1.82
N LEU A 103 11.44 -7.51 0.95
CA LEU A 103 11.72 -6.13 0.54
C LEU A 103 10.47 -5.38 0.07
N PHE A 104 9.64 -6.00 -0.78
CA PHE A 104 8.44 -5.34 -1.31
C PHE A 104 7.42 -5.09 -0.19
N GLY A 105 7.23 -6.06 0.70
CA GLY A 105 6.38 -5.92 1.87
C GLY A 105 6.85 -4.80 2.80
N LYS A 106 8.17 -4.69 3.03
CA LYS A 106 8.77 -3.59 3.79
C LYS A 106 8.49 -2.23 3.14
N ILE A 107 8.73 -2.10 1.84
CA ILE A 107 8.47 -0.84 1.12
C ILE A 107 7.00 -0.44 1.25
N LEU A 108 6.07 -1.35 0.96
CA LEU A 108 4.64 -1.08 1.10
C LEU A 108 4.26 -0.68 2.54
N ASN A 109 4.85 -1.35 3.53
CA ASN A 109 4.64 -1.02 4.93
C ASN A 109 5.18 0.38 5.30
N ASP A 110 6.34 0.77 4.78
CA ASP A 110 6.92 2.09 5.02
C ASP A 110 5.97 3.18 4.50
N TYR A 111 5.46 3.06 3.27
CA TYR A 111 4.46 4.00 2.72
C TYR A 111 3.14 3.93 3.51
N SER A 112 2.63 2.74 3.83
CA SER A 112 1.39 2.59 4.61
C SER A 112 1.51 3.24 5.99
N THR A 113 2.69 3.20 6.60
CA THR A 113 2.94 3.82 7.91
C THR A 113 2.93 5.35 7.80
N ALA A 114 3.57 5.92 6.78
CA ALA A 114 3.48 7.37 6.53
C ALA A 114 2.03 7.80 6.26
N LEU A 115 1.26 7.01 5.50
CA LEU A 115 -0.15 7.26 5.24
C LEU A 115 -0.98 7.25 6.53
N LYS A 116 -0.92 6.17 7.32
CA LYS A 116 -1.74 5.99 8.52
C LYS A 116 -1.36 6.92 9.67
N SER A 117 -0.10 7.35 9.72
CA SER A 117 0.39 8.37 10.67
C SER A 117 0.13 9.80 10.20
N GLU A 118 -0.51 9.97 9.04
CA GLU A 118 -0.83 11.26 8.46
C GLU A 118 0.42 12.13 8.23
N GLY A 119 1.52 11.48 7.83
CA GLY A 119 2.81 12.12 7.62
C GLY A 119 3.57 12.47 8.90
N ASN A 120 3.06 12.16 10.09
CA ASN A 120 3.77 12.47 11.35
C ASN A 120 4.95 11.53 11.62
N TYR A 121 5.00 10.37 10.94
CA TYR A 121 6.08 9.42 11.06
C TYR A 121 6.71 9.13 9.69
N PHE A 122 8.01 9.35 9.61
CA PHE A 122 8.83 9.12 8.42
C PHE A 122 9.73 7.91 8.68
N PRO A 123 9.34 6.69 8.28
CA PRO A 123 10.22 5.54 8.41
C PRO A 123 11.49 5.75 7.62
N ILE A 124 12.63 5.33 8.18
CA ILE A 124 13.90 5.34 7.46
C ILE A 124 13.89 4.17 6.48
N ALA A 125 13.67 4.48 5.21
CA ALA A 125 13.64 3.50 4.13
C ALA A 125 15.07 3.19 3.66
N ASN A 126 15.73 2.25 4.33
CA ASN A 126 17.00 1.68 3.86
C ASN A 126 16.76 0.30 3.22
N ILE A 127 17.52 0.01 2.18
CA ILE A 127 17.57 -1.31 1.51
C ILE A 127 18.92 -1.96 1.80
N TYR A 128 18.90 -3.19 2.30
CA TYR A 128 20.13 -4.00 2.43
C TYR A 128 20.63 -4.50 1.07
N MET A 129 21.92 -4.85 1.02
CA MET A 129 22.56 -5.35 -0.19
C MET A 129 22.87 -6.84 -0.08
N SER A 130 22.81 -7.55 -1.20
CA SER A 130 23.15 -8.97 -1.31
C SER A 130 23.94 -9.24 -2.59
N THR A 131 24.54 -10.42 -2.70
CA THR A 131 25.20 -10.89 -3.94
C THR A 131 24.25 -11.59 -4.90
N VAL A 132 22.97 -11.74 -4.53
CA VAL A 132 21.96 -12.42 -5.36
C VAL A 132 21.47 -11.45 -6.43
N SER A 133 21.85 -11.72 -7.68
CA SER A 133 21.42 -10.92 -8.83
C SER A 133 19.95 -11.13 -9.15
N TRP A 134 19.27 -10.04 -9.47
CA TRP A 134 17.92 -10.02 -10.05
C TRP A 134 17.71 -8.68 -10.77
N ASN A 135 16.63 -8.58 -11.56
CA ASN A 135 16.33 -7.38 -12.33
C ASN A 135 15.76 -6.26 -11.43
N ALA A 136 16.63 -5.60 -10.68
CA ALA A 136 16.27 -4.53 -9.76
C ALA A 136 15.85 -3.21 -10.45
N SER A 137 16.14 -3.04 -11.75
CA SER A 137 15.83 -1.79 -12.46
C SER A 137 14.34 -1.53 -12.56
N LEU A 138 13.51 -2.58 -12.67
CA LEU A 138 12.05 -2.46 -12.69
C LEU A 138 11.52 -1.84 -11.39
N LEU A 139 12.06 -2.24 -10.25
CA LEU A 139 11.68 -1.65 -8.96
C LEU A 139 12.18 -0.20 -8.87
N GLU A 140 13.43 0.06 -9.25
CA GLU A 140 13.99 1.40 -9.25
C GLU A 140 13.18 2.37 -10.13
N GLU A 141 12.81 1.96 -11.34
CA GLU A 141 11.96 2.74 -12.26
C GLU A 141 10.60 3.07 -11.64
N VAL A 142 9.95 2.11 -10.98
CA VAL A 142 8.70 2.39 -10.26
C VAL A 142 8.91 3.42 -9.17
N ILE A 143 9.98 3.32 -8.36
CA ILE A 143 10.26 4.30 -7.31
C ILE A 143 10.55 5.69 -7.90
N ILE A 144 11.32 5.79 -9.00
CA ILE A 144 11.58 7.05 -9.71
C ILE A 144 10.28 7.68 -10.21
N ASN A 145 9.43 6.88 -10.86
CA ASN A 145 8.15 7.36 -11.39
C ASN A 145 7.23 7.87 -10.28
N ILE A 146 7.18 7.17 -9.16
CA ILE A 146 6.43 7.60 -7.97
C ILE A 146 7.01 8.90 -7.40
N PHE A 147 8.32 8.99 -7.26
CA PHE A 147 9.00 10.18 -6.76
C PHE A 147 8.70 11.42 -7.62
N ASN A 148 8.79 11.29 -8.95
CA ASN A 148 8.50 12.38 -9.87
C ASN A 148 7.03 12.81 -9.77
N LYS A 149 6.09 11.86 -9.78
CA LYS A 149 4.66 12.16 -9.59
C LYS A 149 4.38 12.87 -8.27
N LEU A 150 5.06 12.49 -7.19
CA LEU A 150 4.93 13.15 -5.90
C LEU A 150 5.42 14.60 -5.97
N ASN A 151 6.56 14.87 -6.62
CA ASN A 151 7.09 16.23 -6.77
C ASN A 151 6.24 17.13 -7.66
N ASP A 152 5.60 16.54 -8.68
CA ASP A 152 4.79 17.27 -9.66
C ASP A 152 3.32 17.47 -9.24
N SER A 153 2.94 16.93 -8.08
CA SER A 153 1.56 17.00 -7.58
C SER A 153 1.49 17.51 -6.13
N SER A 154 0.28 17.87 -5.72
CA SER A 154 -0.07 18.16 -4.32
C SER A 154 -1.28 17.31 -3.94
N PHE A 155 -1.29 16.82 -2.70
CA PHE A 155 -2.47 16.12 -2.18
C PHE A 155 -3.36 17.15 -1.50
N GLN A 156 -4.53 17.37 -2.07
CA GLN A 156 -5.49 18.33 -1.54
C GLN A 156 -6.25 17.72 -0.36
N SER A 157 -6.41 16.40 -0.36
CA SER A 157 -7.15 15.66 0.66
C SER A 157 -6.41 14.40 1.11
N LYS A 158 -6.86 13.79 2.22
CA LYS A 158 -6.38 12.48 2.66
C LYS A 158 -6.76 11.38 1.66
N MET A 159 -7.89 11.55 0.95
CA MET A 159 -8.31 10.60 -0.07
C MET A 159 -7.37 10.58 -1.28
N ASP A 160 -6.82 11.72 -1.70
CA ASP A 160 -5.81 11.76 -2.77
C ASP A 160 -4.59 10.91 -2.41
N ALA A 161 -4.16 10.98 -1.16
CA ALA A 161 -3.04 10.20 -0.64
C ALA A 161 -3.34 8.69 -0.61
N ILE A 162 -4.56 8.30 -0.23
CA ILE A 162 -5.03 6.90 -0.26
C ILE A 162 -5.02 6.37 -1.69
N ASN A 163 -5.64 7.11 -2.62
CA ASN A 163 -5.71 6.73 -4.02
C ASN A 163 -4.32 6.59 -4.64
N PHE A 164 -3.40 7.50 -4.29
CA PHE A 164 -2.02 7.43 -4.75
C PHE A 164 -1.30 6.19 -4.20
N TYR A 165 -1.46 5.90 -2.89
CA TYR A 165 -0.88 4.71 -2.27
C TYR A 165 -1.40 3.42 -2.91
N ASP A 166 -2.69 3.34 -3.24
CA ASP A 166 -3.26 2.18 -3.91
C ASP A 166 -2.66 1.99 -5.32
N GLN A 167 -2.51 3.05 -6.12
CA GLN A 167 -1.84 2.98 -7.42
C GLN A 167 -0.39 2.49 -7.31
N PHE A 168 0.32 2.97 -6.29
CA PHE A 168 1.67 2.50 -5.99
C PHE A 168 1.68 1.01 -5.61
N ARG A 169 0.75 0.58 -4.74
CA ARG A 169 0.61 -0.82 -4.33
C ARG A 169 0.39 -1.73 -5.54
N GLU A 170 -0.51 -1.37 -6.44
CA GLU A 170 -0.76 -2.16 -7.65
C GLU A 170 0.50 -2.26 -8.54
N SER A 171 1.25 -1.17 -8.68
CA SER A 171 2.52 -1.18 -9.42
C SER A 171 3.55 -2.14 -8.80
N MET A 172 3.61 -2.20 -7.47
CA MET A 172 4.48 -3.14 -6.74
C MET A 172 4.02 -4.59 -6.90
N LEU A 173 2.70 -4.84 -6.87
CA LEU A 173 2.13 -6.18 -7.05
C LEU A 173 2.42 -6.74 -8.44
N ILE A 174 2.44 -5.90 -9.48
CA ILE A 174 2.84 -6.31 -10.83
C ILE A 174 4.30 -6.80 -10.85
N ILE A 175 5.22 -6.08 -10.21
CA ILE A 175 6.62 -6.51 -10.11
C ILE A 175 6.73 -7.84 -9.35
N ILE A 176 6.07 -7.94 -8.20
CA ILE A 176 6.05 -9.17 -7.39
C ILE A 176 5.56 -10.35 -8.23
N GLN A 177 4.49 -10.16 -9.01
CA GLN A 177 3.94 -11.22 -9.84
C GLN A 177 4.92 -11.68 -10.92
N GLY A 178 5.58 -10.74 -11.62
CA GLY A 178 6.61 -11.08 -12.60
C GLY A 178 7.78 -11.87 -11.98
N LEU A 179 8.26 -11.45 -10.81
CA LEU A 179 9.36 -12.16 -10.12
C LEU A 179 8.96 -13.55 -9.62
N LYS A 180 7.69 -13.77 -9.27
CA LYS A 180 7.16 -15.10 -8.94
C LYS A 180 7.13 -16.00 -10.17
N GLU A 181 6.66 -15.48 -11.31
CA GLU A 181 6.62 -16.21 -12.57
C GLU A 181 8.02 -16.61 -13.05
N ASP A 182 9.02 -15.74 -12.81
CA ASP A 182 10.43 -16.00 -13.10
C ASP A 182 11.13 -16.92 -12.09
N GLY A 183 10.46 -17.31 -10.99
CA GLY A 183 11.04 -18.16 -9.94
C GLY A 183 12.14 -17.46 -9.11
N VAL A 184 12.19 -16.13 -9.12
CA VAL A 184 13.15 -15.33 -8.36
C VAL A 184 12.73 -15.29 -6.88
N ILE A 185 11.44 -15.09 -6.61
CA ILE A 185 10.84 -15.05 -5.26
C ILE A 185 9.75 -16.10 -5.07
#